data_AF-A0A7W7R8A1-F1
#
_entry.id   AF-A0A7W7R8A1-F1
#
_cell.length_a   1.000
_cell.length_b   1.000
_cell.length_c   1.000
_cell.angle_alpha   90.00
_cell.angle_beta   90.00
_cell.angle_gamma   90.00
#
_symmetry.space_group_name_H-M   'P 1'
#
loop_
_entity.id
_entity.type
_entity.pdbx_description
1 polymer ?
#
loop_
_entity_poly.entity_id
_entity_poly.type
_entity_poly.pdbx_seq_one_letter_code
_entity_poly.pdbx_strand_id
1 'polypeptide(L)'
;MTNTSCPVSTTGTSWLRTAAASAAIAVGAALLIAAPAGPAAASASDCAGGANGFVDVSDSASGTVQRSVSHDGDTISLQSTGGRGFAKIEGTTRSGESIWMDWTRDGGHTWLQCGPFAVDHGDNSSKTSAAQVTSSDPNYRFRACGLTLDQAITCTDWW
;
A
#
# COMPACT_ATOMS: atom_id res chain seq x y z
N MET A 1 37.94 -42.63 -50.71
CA MET A 1 36.90 -41.99 -51.55
C MET A 1 37.27 -40.51 -51.60
N THR A 2 38.12 -40.10 -52.55
CA THR A 2 37.76 -39.27 -53.74
C THR A 2 37.05 -37.96 -53.35
N ASN A 3 37.48 -36.75 -53.70
CA ASN A 3 38.48 -36.32 -54.67
C ASN A 3 38.85 -34.83 -54.43
N THR A 4 40.13 -34.52 -54.58
CA THR A 4 40.75 -33.35 -55.23
C THR A 4 39.83 -32.23 -55.76
N SER A 5 40.16 -30.96 -55.44
CA SER A 5 40.60 -29.89 -56.40
C SER A 5 40.57 -28.47 -55.80
N CYS A 6 41.68 -27.73 -55.91
CA CYS A 6 41.79 -26.27 -55.75
C CYS A 6 41.24 -25.53 -57.00
N PRO A 7 41.00 -24.19 -57.03
CA PRO A 7 42.12 -23.23 -57.12
C PRO A 7 41.93 -21.85 -56.44
N VAL A 8 43.08 -21.17 -56.41
CA VAL A 8 43.44 -19.81 -55.99
C VAL A 8 42.90 -18.71 -56.90
N SER A 9 42.65 -17.51 -56.33
CA SER A 9 42.93 -16.14 -56.85
C SER A 9 41.84 -15.16 -56.37
N THR A 10 42.03 -13.89 -56.00
CA THR A 10 43.17 -12.97 -55.83
C THR A 10 42.59 -11.73 -55.12
N THR A 11 43.27 -11.28 -54.06
CA THR A 11 43.51 -9.89 -53.62
C THR A 11 42.39 -8.82 -53.65
N GLY A 12 42.09 -8.29 -52.46
CA GLY A 12 41.46 -6.97 -52.27
C GLY A 12 41.97 -6.27 -50.99
N THR A 13 42.97 -5.40 -51.18
CA THR A 13 43.20 -4.08 -50.50
C THR A 13 43.09 -4.03 -48.96
N SER A 14 44.20 -4.03 -48.20
CA SER A 14 44.91 -2.85 -47.61
C SER A 14 43.96 -1.76 -47.08
N TRP A 15 43.99 -1.32 -45.82
CA TRP A 15 45.06 -0.53 -45.17
C TRP A 15 45.00 -0.59 -43.63
N LEU A 16 46.18 -0.63 -42.99
CA LEU A 16 46.43 -0.42 -41.56
C LEU A 16 46.08 1.01 -41.11
N ARG A 17 45.54 1.20 -39.89
CA ARG A 17 45.89 2.34 -39.01
C ARG A 17 45.83 1.98 -37.52
N THR A 18 46.82 2.51 -36.82
CA THR A 18 47.26 2.27 -35.45
C THR A 18 46.64 3.26 -34.46
N ALA A 19 46.69 2.88 -33.18
CA ALA A 19 46.94 3.73 -31.99
C ALA A 19 45.75 4.19 -31.11
N ALA A 20 46.07 4.17 -29.82
CA ALA A 20 45.23 4.30 -28.63
C ALA A 20 44.82 5.73 -28.28
N ALA A 21 43.72 5.88 -27.53
CA ALA A 21 43.52 6.98 -26.58
C ALA A 21 42.43 6.64 -25.56
N SER A 22 42.82 6.60 -24.29
CA SER A 22 41.93 6.59 -23.12
C SER A 22 41.26 7.96 -22.96
N ALA A 23 39.94 8.01 -22.74
CA ALA A 23 39.28 9.17 -22.13
C ALA A 23 37.97 8.73 -21.47
N ALA A 24 37.99 8.73 -20.14
CA ALA A 24 36.83 8.58 -19.29
C ALA A 24 35.91 9.81 -19.41
N ILE A 25 34.60 9.59 -19.54
CA ILE A 25 33.58 10.56 -19.13
C ILE A 25 32.53 9.79 -18.34
N ALA A 26 32.69 9.84 -17.02
CA ALA A 26 31.66 9.46 -16.07
C ALA A 26 30.56 10.51 -16.10
N VAL A 27 29.39 10.17 -16.65
CA VAL A 27 28.14 10.87 -16.33
C VAL A 27 27.34 9.93 -15.45
N GLY A 28 27.65 9.97 -14.15
CA GLY A 28 26.81 9.36 -13.12
C GLY A 28 25.53 10.19 -12.99
N ALA A 29 24.56 9.94 -13.86
CA ALA A 29 23.18 10.31 -13.58
C ALA A 29 22.72 9.39 -12.44
N ALA A 30 22.85 9.87 -11.21
CA ALA A 30 22.20 9.27 -10.06
C ALA A 30 20.69 9.35 -10.28
N LEU A 31 20.12 8.32 -10.92
CA LEU A 31 18.71 8.04 -10.78
C LEU A 31 18.51 7.71 -9.30
N LEU A 32 18.05 8.69 -8.54
CA LEU A 32 17.34 8.44 -7.30
C LEU A 32 16.10 7.64 -7.70
N ILE A 33 16.24 6.31 -7.69
CA ILE A 33 15.09 5.42 -7.65
C ILE A 33 14.45 5.72 -6.31
N ALA A 34 13.43 6.58 -6.32
CA ALA A 34 12.50 6.70 -5.22
C ALA A 34 11.91 5.31 -5.03
N ALA A 35 12.49 4.53 -4.11
CA ALA A 35 11.88 3.30 -3.67
C ALA A 35 10.46 3.67 -3.20
N PRO A 36 9.40 2.94 -3.62
CA PRO A 36 8.11 3.13 -2.98
C PRO A 36 8.34 2.94 -1.49
N ALA A 37 7.95 3.93 -0.69
CA ALA A 37 7.90 3.75 0.76
C ALA A 37 7.08 2.47 0.97
N GLY A 38 7.73 1.41 1.46
CA GLY A 38 7.05 0.17 1.77
C GLY A 38 5.92 0.47 2.75
N PRO A 39 4.83 -0.33 2.76
CA PRO A 39 3.79 -0.14 3.75
C PRO A 39 4.45 -0.20 5.12
N ALA A 40 4.40 0.90 5.87
CA ALA A 40 4.77 0.84 7.27
C ALA A 40 3.78 -0.14 7.89
N ALA A 41 4.27 -1.33 8.23
CA ALA A 41 3.53 -2.35 8.96
C ALA A 41 3.29 -1.82 10.37
N ALA A 42 2.40 -0.84 10.48
CA ALA A 42 1.90 -0.40 11.76
C ALA A 42 0.85 -1.42 12.20
N SER A 43 1.02 -1.77 13.45
CA SER A 43 0.33 -2.81 14.19
C SER A 43 -0.80 -2.18 14.99
N ALA A 44 -1.75 -2.97 15.49
CA ALA A 44 -2.78 -2.46 16.39
C ALA A 44 -2.18 -1.67 17.59
N SER A 45 -0.96 -2.01 18.05
CA SER A 45 -0.26 -1.29 19.11
C SER A 45 0.17 0.14 18.76
N ASP A 46 0.18 0.53 17.48
CA ASP A 46 0.48 1.89 17.08
C ASP A 46 -0.71 2.84 17.25
N CYS A 47 -1.89 2.34 17.61
CA CYS A 47 -3.06 3.17 17.88
C CYS A 47 -3.93 2.74 19.07
N ALA A 48 -3.90 1.46 19.45
CA ALA A 48 -4.63 0.98 20.62
C ALA A 48 -4.08 1.61 21.91
N GLY A 49 -4.95 1.79 22.91
CA GLY A 49 -4.55 2.30 24.22
C GLY A 49 -4.06 3.75 24.21
N GLY A 50 -4.38 4.53 23.17
CA GLY A 50 -4.02 5.95 23.07
C GLY A 50 -2.74 6.25 22.30
N ALA A 51 -2.08 5.24 21.72
CA ALA A 51 -0.87 5.44 20.94
C ALA A 51 -1.10 6.39 19.75
N ASN A 52 -0.10 7.20 19.41
CA ASN A 52 -0.16 8.18 18.31
C ASN A 52 -1.38 9.13 18.32
N GLY A 53 -2.01 9.38 19.48
CA GLY A 53 -3.15 10.30 19.61
C GLY A 53 -4.51 9.70 19.21
N PHE A 54 -4.53 8.41 18.90
CA PHE A 54 -5.75 7.66 18.68
C PHE A 54 -6.53 7.50 19.99
N VAL A 55 -7.81 7.15 19.89
CA VAL A 55 -8.65 6.78 21.04
C VAL A 55 -9.41 5.52 20.69
N ASP A 56 -9.49 4.58 21.62
CA ASP A 56 -10.31 3.39 21.44
C ASP A 56 -11.78 3.79 21.43
N VAL A 57 -12.54 3.20 20.51
CA VAL A 57 -13.99 3.38 20.38
C VAL A 57 -14.66 2.02 20.47
N SER A 58 -15.94 1.99 20.82
CA SER A 58 -16.69 0.73 20.88
C SER A 58 -16.81 0.08 19.50
N ASP A 59 -16.77 -1.24 19.43
CA ASP A 59 -16.89 -2.00 18.18
C ASP A 59 -18.23 -1.81 17.43
N SER A 60 -19.25 -1.30 18.13
CA SER A 60 -20.55 -0.91 17.57
C SER A 60 -20.68 0.60 17.35
N ALA A 61 -19.60 1.37 17.55
CA ALA A 61 -19.60 2.82 17.31
C ALA A 61 -20.03 3.11 15.88
N SER A 62 -20.80 4.18 15.74
CA SER A 62 -21.31 4.62 14.44
C SER A 62 -21.25 6.14 14.37
N GLY A 63 -20.99 6.66 13.18
CA GLY A 63 -20.89 8.07 12.88
C GLY A 63 -21.36 8.39 11.47
N THR A 64 -20.95 9.54 10.95
CA THR A 64 -21.23 9.91 9.56
C THR A 64 -20.31 9.13 8.64
N VAL A 65 -20.88 8.32 7.74
CA VAL A 65 -20.13 7.60 6.71
C VAL A 65 -19.51 8.60 5.73
N GLN A 66 -18.18 8.60 5.62
CA GLN A 66 -17.43 9.43 4.68
C GLN A 66 -17.17 8.68 3.38
N ARG A 67 -16.80 7.40 3.49
CA ARG A 67 -16.57 6.48 2.38
C ARG A 67 -17.00 5.08 2.80
N SER A 68 -17.43 4.27 1.84
CA SER A 68 -17.77 2.88 2.08
C SER A 68 -17.54 2.05 0.83
N VAL A 69 -17.24 0.78 1.03
CA VAL A 69 -17.16 -0.25 0.01
C VAL A 69 -17.82 -1.51 0.57
N SER A 70 -18.55 -2.22 -0.28
CA SER A 70 -19.17 -3.50 0.08
C SER A 70 -18.46 -4.64 -0.64
N HIS A 71 -18.24 -5.74 0.06
CA HIS A 71 -17.62 -6.95 -0.47
C HIS A 71 -18.20 -8.17 0.23
N ASP A 72 -18.69 -9.13 -0.54
CA ASP A 72 -19.28 -10.40 -0.05
C ASP A 72 -20.32 -10.27 1.08
N GLY A 73 -21.11 -9.19 1.09
CA GLY A 73 -22.14 -8.93 2.11
C GLY A 73 -21.65 -8.12 3.31
N ASP A 74 -20.34 -7.91 3.44
CA ASP A 74 -19.76 -6.98 4.41
C ASP A 74 -19.68 -5.58 3.84
N THR A 75 -19.75 -4.61 4.75
CA THR A 75 -19.59 -3.20 4.46
C THR A 75 -18.42 -2.67 5.28
N ILE A 76 -17.37 -2.28 4.57
CA ILE A 76 -16.21 -1.59 5.13
C ILE A 76 -16.43 -0.11 4.92
N SER A 77 -16.46 0.65 6.02
CA SER A 77 -16.76 2.08 6.00
C SER A 77 -15.74 2.88 6.79
N LEU A 78 -15.37 4.03 6.25
CA LEU A 78 -14.72 5.09 6.99
C LEU A 78 -15.80 6.01 7.53
N GLN A 79 -15.85 6.16 8.86
CA GLN A 79 -16.85 6.96 9.54
C GLN A 79 -16.19 8.06 10.37
N SER A 80 -16.92 9.14 10.64
CA SER A 80 -16.46 10.20 11.52
C SER A 80 -17.52 10.66 12.52
N THR A 81 -17.09 10.98 13.73
CA THR A 81 -17.92 11.52 14.81
C THR A 81 -17.07 12.34 15.78
N GLY A 82 -17.61 13.44 16.30
CA GLY A 82 -16.91 14.27 17.30
C GLY A 82 -15.53 14.77 16.86
N GLY A 83 -15.32 15.02 15.56
CA GLY A 83 -14.02 15.44 15.03
C GLY A 83 -12.97 14.34 14.96
N ARG A 84 -13.39 13.06 15.00
CA ARG A 84 -12.52 11.89 14.85
C ARG A 84 -13.02 10.96 13.75
N GLY A 85 -12.10 10.37 13.00
CA GLY A 85 -12.36 9.35 11.98
C GLY A 85 -11.91 7.97 12.44
N PHE A 86 -12.65 6.93 12.06
CA PHE A 86 -12.35 5.53 12.35
C PHE A 86 -12.88 4.62 11.22
N ALA A 87 -12.29 3.45 11.08
CA ALA A 87 -12.78 2.40 10.18
C ALA A 87 -13.78 1.50 10.91
N LYS A 88 -14.78 1.00 10.20
CA LYS A 88 -15.76 0.04 10.69
C LYS A 88 -16.02 -1.03 9.63
N ILE A 89 -16.12 -2.28 10.05
CA ILE A 89 -16.69 -3.38 9.27
C ILE A 89 -17.98 -3.86 9.94
N GLU A 90 -19.01 -4.13 9.14
CA GLU A 90 -20.30 -4.69 9.59
C GLU A 90 -21.01 -5.42 8.45
N GLY A 91 -22.03 -6.22 8.74
CA GLY A 91 -22.82 -6.94 7.73
C GLY A 91 -22.89 -8.44 8.00
N THR A 92 -22.45 -9.24 7.05
CA THR A 92 -22.40 -10.71 7.14
C THR A 92 -21.13 -11.25 7.77
N THR A 93 -20.49 -10.42 8.60
CA THR A 93 -19.15 -10.63 9.10
C THR A 93 -18.98 -11.97 9.83
N ARG A 94 -17.78 -12.52 9.78
CA ARG A 94 -17.41 -13.81 10.37
C ARG A 94 -16.08 -13.71 11.11
N SER A 95 -15.88 -14.66 12.03
CA SER A 95 -14.58 -14.87 12.63
C SER A 95 -13.51 -15.15 11.56
N GLY A 96 -12.38 -14.45 11.64
CA GLY A 96 -11.29 -14.51 10.66
C GLY A 96 -11.14 -13.23 9.83
N GLU A 97 -12.15 -12.38 9.87
CA GLU A 97 -12.11 -11.07 9.24
C GLU A 97 -11.47 -10.03 10.16
N SER A 98 -11.01 -8.94 9.57
CA SER A 98 -10.44 -7.84 10.34
C SER A 98 -10.59 -6.49 9.65
N ILE A 99 -10.51 -5.42 10.44
CA ILE A 99 -10.60 -4.04 9.98
C ILE A 99 -9.40 -3.24 10.48
N TRP A 100 -8.93 -2.30 9.66
CA TRP A 100 -7.96 -1.29 10.06
C TRP A 100 -8.25 0.05 9.37
N MET A 101 -7.62 1.09 9.89
CA MET A 101 -7.64 2.41 9.27
C MET A 101 -6.22 2.82 8.89
N ASP A 102 -6.03 3.19 7.63
CA ASP A 102 -4.80 3.87 7.23
C ASP A 102 -4.98 5.37 7.39
N TRP A 103 -3.98 6.01 8.01
CA TRP A 103 -3.96 7.45 8.25
C TRP A 103 -2.65 8.06 7.77
N THR A 104 -2.73 9.11 6.96
CA THR A 104 -1.58 9.83 6.41
C THR A 104 -1.61 11.30 6.79
N ARG A 105 -0.43 11.92 6.83
CA ARG A 105 -0.21 13.35 7.00
C ARG A 105 0.48 14.00 5.80
N ASP A 106 0.78 13.22 4.76
CA ASP A 106 1.52 13.64 3.58
C ASP A 106 0.79 13.28 2.27
N GLY A 107 -0.54 13.19 2.32
CA GLY A 107 -1.37 12.95 1.14
C GLY A 107 -1.39 11.50 0.65
N GLY A 108 -0.77 10.58 1.41
CA GLY A 108 -0.74 9.14 1.13
C GLY A 108 0.62 8.62 0.69
N HIS A 109 1.68 9.42 0.79
CA HIS A 109 3.05 8.97 0.50
C HIS A 109 3.57 8.03 1.59
N THR A 110 3.24 8.32 2.85
CA THR A 110 3.44 7.46 4.00
C THR A 110 2.16 7.42 4.83
N TRP A 111 1.89 6.30 5.49
CA TRP A 111 0.74 6.19 6.37
C TRP A 111 1.06 5.31 7.57
N LEU A 112 0.34 5.57 8.65
CA LEU A 112 0.24 4.69 9.80
C LEU A 112 -1.03 3.86 9.63
N GLN A 113 -0.85 2.54 9.61
CA GLN A 113 -1.92 1.56 9.69
C GLN A 113 -2.33 1.33 11.15
N CYS A 114 -3.56 1.66 11.50
CA CYS A 114 -4.15 1.39 12.80
C CYS A 114 -4.99 0.11 12.75
N GLY A 115 -4.37 -1.01 13.14
CA GLY A 115 -4.94 -2.35 13.10
C GLY A 115 -3.93 -3.37 12.56
N PRO A 116 -4.37 -4.57 12.15
CA PRO A 116 -5.75 -5.03 12.06
C PRO A 116 -6.40 -5.34 13.43
N PHE A 117 -7.71 -5.14 13.50
CA PHE A 117 -8.58 -5.55 14.60
C PHE A 117 -9.52 -6.65 14.12
N ALA A 118 -9.44 -7.83 14.73
CA ALA A 118 -10.21 -8.99 14.32
C ALA A 118 -11.69 -8.87 14.72
N VAL A 119 -12.59 -9.40 13.91
CA VAL A 119 -14.01 -9.60 14.27
C VAL A 119 -14.09 -10.78 15.24
N ASP A 120 -14.25 -10.50 16.54
CA ASP A 120 -14.17 -11.51 17.62
C ASP A 120 -15.46 -11.66 18.46
N HIS A 121 -16.53 -10.93 18.13
CA HIS A 121 -17.80 -10.95 18.87
C HIS A 121 -18.87 -11.89 18.27
N GLY A 122 -18.46 -12.83 17.42
CA GLY A 122 -19.33 -13.77 16.72
C GLY A 122 -19.78 -13.28 15.35
N ASP A 123 -20.56 -14.10 14.66
CA ASP A 123 -21.03 -13.80 13.31
C ASP A 123 -21.97 -12.59 13.30
N ASN A 124 -21.94 -11.82 12.22
CA ASN A 124 -22.70 -10.58 12.02
C ASN A 124 -22.37 -9.47 13.04
N SER A 125 -21.26 -9.59 13.77
CA SER A 125 -20.81 -8.55 14.70
C SER A 125 -19.99 -7.48 13.97
N SER A 126 -20.14 -6.22 14.37
CA SER A 126 -19.31 -5.15 13.85
C SER A 126 -17.98 -5.09 14.58
N LYS A 127 -16.97 -4.51 13.91
CA LYS A 127 -15.68 -4.17 14.51
C LYS A 127 -15.27 -2.78 14.08
N THR A 128 -14.59 -2.05 14.97
CA THR A 128 -14.03 -0.72 14.66
C THR A 128 -12.53 -0.66 14.89
N SER A 129 -11.84 0.18 14.14
CA SER A 129 -10.48 0.62 14.50
C SER A 129 -10.52 1.65 15.63
N ALA A 130 -9.37 1.91 16.26
CA ALA A 130 -9.22 3.12 17.07
C ALA A 130 -9.42 4.38 16.18
N ALA A 131 -9.88 5.47 16.80
CA ALA A 131 -10.27 6.70 16.13
C ALA A 131 -9.21 7.80 16.25
N GLN A 132 -8.93 8.49 15.16
CA GLN A 132 -7.95 9.58 15.11
C GLN A 132 -8.62 10.92 14.81
N VAL A 133 -8.06 12.02 15.31
CA VAL A 133 -8.55 13.38 15.02
C VAL A 133 -8.58 13.65 13.53
N THR A 134 -9.67 14.26 13.04
CA THR A 134 -9.81 14.71 11.65
C THR A 134 -9.19 16.10 11.48
N SER A 135 -8.72 16.41 10.27
CA SER A 135 -8.17 17.72 9.93
C SER A 135 -8.77 18.20 8.60
N SER A 136 -8.77 19.53 8.40
CA SER A 136 -9.11 20.14 7.11
C SER A 136 -7.91 20.25 6.17
N ASP A 137 -6.71 19.84 6.59
CA ASP A 137 -5.52 19.78 5.74
C ASP A 137 -5.70 18.70 4.67
N PRO A 138 -5.59 19.01 3.37
CA PRO A 138 -5.76 18.03 2.30
C PRO A 138 -4.72 16.90 2.30
N ASN A 139 -3.59 17.05 3.00
CA ASN A 139 -2.60 15.98 3.16
C ASN A 139 -2.96 15.02 4.30
N TYR A 140 -3.92 15.41 5.13
CA TYR A 140 -4.35 14.63 6.28
C TYR A 140 -5.55 13.78 5.87
N ARG A 141 -5.27 12.53 5.48
CA ARG A 141 -6.26 11.67 4.82
C ARG A 141 -6.40 10.33 5.52
N PHE A 142 -7.53 9.69 5.26
CA PHE A 142 -7.86 8.40 5.82
C PHE A 142 -8.43 7.46 4.77
N ARG A 143 -8.22 6.16 4.94
CA ARG A 143 -9.03 5.13 4.29
C ARG A 143 -9.32 4.00 5.27
N ALA A 144 -10.48 3.38 5.10
CA ALA A 144 -10.81 2.15 5.80
C ALA A 144 -10.43 0.97 4.92
N CYS A 145 -9.84 -0.06 5.52
CA CYS A 145 -9.49 -1.29 4.85
C CYS A 145 -9.87 -2.48 5.73
N GLY A 146 -10.27 -3.58 5.11
CA GLY A 146 -10.58 -4.81 5.82
C GLY A 146 -10.10 -6.04 5.05
N LEU A 147 -9.88 -7.11 5.82
CA LEU A 147 -9.67 -8.46 5.31
C LEU A 147 -11.00 -9.20 5.47
N THR A 148 -11.60 -9.58 4.35
CA THR A 148 -12.87 -10.33 4.31
C THR A 148 -12.62 -11.84 4.33
N LEU A 149 -13.67 -12.63 4.53
CA LEU A 149 -13.57 -14.08 4.72
C LEU A 149 -12.92 -14.83 3.55
N ASP A 150 -13.11 -14.33 2.32
CA ASP A 150 -12.45 -14.82 1.10
C ASP A 150 -10.97 -14.42 1.00
N GLN A 151 -10.42 -13.81 2.05
CA GLN A 151 -9.05 -13.30 2.17
C GLN A 151 -8.74 -12.15 1.22
N ALA A 152 -9.76 -11.47 0.70
CA ALA A 152 -9.58 -10.25 -0.07
C ALA A 152 -9.31 -9.07 0.88
N ILE A 153 -8.34 -8.24 0.50
CA ILE A 153 -8.14 -6.93 1.13
C ILE A 153 -8.96 -5.92 0.35
N THR A 154 -9.96 -5.36 1.02
CA THR A 154 -10.88 -4.39 0.43
C THR A 154 -10.76 -3.05 1.15
N CYS A 155 -10.50 -1.99 0.40
CA CYS A 155 -10.28 -0.65 0.93
C CYS A 155 -11.23 0.36 0.29
N THR A 156 -11.59 1.39 1.05
CA THR A 156 -12.21 2.59 0.49
C THR A 156 -11.19 3.44 -0.25
N ASP A 157 -11.68 4.37 -1.07
CA ASP A 157 -10.88 5.52 -1.48
C ASP A 157 -10.46 6.36 -0.27
N TRP A 158 -9.38 7.14 -0.46
CA TRP A 158 -8.91 8.09 0.53
C TRP A 158 -9.84 9.30 0.66
N TRP A 159 -10.26 9.60 1.88
CA TRP A 159 -10.99 10.81 2.29
C TRP A 159 -10.03 11.83 2.88
#